data_AF-A0A966B419-F1
#
_entry.id   AF-A0A966B419-F1
#
_cell.length_a   1.000
_cell.length_b   1.000
_cell.length_c   1.000
_cell.angle_alpha   90.00
_cell.angle_beta   90.00
_cell.angle_gamma   90.00
#
_symmetry.space_group_name_H-M   'P 1'
#
loop_
_entity.id
_entity.type
_entity.pdbx_description
1 polymer ?
#
loop_
_entity_poly.entity_id
_entity_poly.type
_entity_poly.pdbx_seq_one_letter_code
_entity_poly.pdbx_strand_id
1 'polypeptide(L)'
;MNNHLRNILCVSFVIIISACASTDNHNKSIIDRYKEVLIDQDANHYRVTYEGPRWINKSAAEAQKVLDYSLLRSAELSLENDFPFFVILSNDSETREIIRDDPACNLDDMNQMYKKKCLRYKSIGDLTSVFLKDPLEVDVGTNIITDGAYEGKALFASLNVYEVISRRYNLDRSKYRFQEQRSVPDHMSASDSSRQSHVRDVPPSNNN
;
A
#
# COMPACT_ATOMS: atom_id res chain seq x y z
N MET A 1 -73.83 13.72 -23.47
CA MET A 1 -73.51 14.78 -22.48
C MET A 1 -73.10 14.07 -21.20
N ASN A 2 -71.90 14.20 -20.65
CA ASN A 2 -71.11 15.41 -20.48
C ASN A 2 -69.58 15.08 -20.47
N ASN A 3 -68.86 15.57 -21.47
CA ASN A 3 -67.42 15.37 -21.69
C ASN A 3 -66.62 16.52 -21.03
N HIS A 4 -66.65 16.63 -19.69
CA HIS A 4 -65.91 17.69 -19.00
C HIS A 4 -65.10 17.25 -17.77
N LEU A 5 -64.85 15.94 -17.58
CA LEU A 5 -63.86 15.43 -16.63
C LEU A 5 -62.58 14.89 -17.32
N ARG A 6 -62.25 15.44 -18.49
CA ARG A 6 -60.91 15.35 -19.08
C ARG A 6 -60.25 16.70 -18.87
N ASN A 7 -59.13 16.71 -18.15
CA ASN A 7 -58.29 17.86 -17.81
C ASN A 7 -58.74 18.63 -16.55
N ILE A 8 -58.34 18.15 -15.38
CA ILE A 8 -57.74 18.91 -14.25
C ILE A 8 -57.44 17.84 -13.19
N LEU A 9 -56.30 17.16 -13.35
CA LEU A 9 -55.56 16.47 -12.29
C LEU A 9 -54.17 16.10 -12.84
N CYS A 10 -53.58 17.06 -13.54
CA CYS A 10 -52.14 17.16 -13.66
C CYS A 10 -51.66 18.01 -12.48
N VAL A 11 -50.49 17.66 -11.97
CA VAL A 11 -49.69 18.38 -10.97
C VAL A 11 -50.08 18.09 -9.51
N SER A 12 -49.63 16.94 -9.00
CA SER A 12 -48.85 16.85 -7.75
C SER A 12 -48.81 15.41 -7.22
N PHE A 13 -47.93 14.56 -7.77
CA PHE A 13 -47.38 13.40 -7.05
C PHE A 13 -46.02 13.03 -7.66
N VAL A 14 -45.19 14.04 -7.90
CA VAL A 14 -43.73 13.86 -7.88
C VAL A 14 -43.35 14.19 -6.46
N ILE A 15 -42.99 13.17 -5.66
CA ILE A 15 -42.12 13.27 -4.47
C ILE A 15 -41.98 11.87 -3.87
N ILE A 16 -40.76 11.34 -4.03
CA ILE A 16 -39.98 10.58 -3.05
C ILE A 16 -40.53 9.20 -2.67
N ILE A 17 -39.90 8.13 -3.21
CA ILE A 17 -39.01 7.23 -2.44
C ILE A 17 -37.96 6.61 -3.38
N SER A 18 -36.98 7.41 -3.83
CA SER A 18 -35.70 6.85 -4.28
C SER A 18 -34.88 6.48 -3.04
N ALA A 19 -35.28 5.40 -2.36
CA ALA A 19 -34.37 4.71 -1.47
C ALA A 19 -33.36 3.98 -2.36
N CYS A 20 -32.36 4.71 -2.84
CA CYS A 20 -31.04 4.14 -2.99
C CYS A 20 -30.65 3.67 -1.59
N ALA A 21 -31.00 2.44 -1.25
CA ALA A 21 -30.17 1.67 -0.36
C ALA A 21 -28.82 1.55 -1.06
N SER A 22 -27.97 2.57 -0.90
CA SER A 22 -26.53 2.34 -0.89
C SER A 22 -26.29 1.47 0.34
N THR A 23 -26.63 0.19 0.25
CA THR A 23 -25.79 -0.81 0.87
C THR A 23 -24.43 -0.55 0.24
N ASP A 24 -23.62 0.25 0.95
CA ASP A 24 -22.18 0.29 0.76
C ASP A 24 -21.74 -1.16 0.78
N ASN A 25 -21.61 -1.73 -0.41
CA ASN A 25 -21.00 -3.03 -0.60
C ASN A 25 -19.56 -2.83 -0.14
N HIS A 26 -19.33 -3.08 1.14
CA HIS A 26 -18.02 -3.13 1.80
C HIS A 26 -17.23 -4.38 1.34
N ASN A 27 -17.20 -4.59 0.03
CA ASN A 27 -16.34 -5.53 -0.66
C ASN A 27 -15.57 -4.82 -1.79
N LYS A 28 -15.34 -3.50 -1.66
CA LYS A 28 -14.13 -2.91 -2.25
C LYS A 28 -12.97 -3.58 -1.53
N SER A 29 -12.07 -4.22 -2.27
CA SER A 29 -10.92 -4.87 -1.67
C SER A 29 -10.26 -3.85 -0.74
N ILE A 30 -9.84 -4.27 0.46
CA ILE A 30 -9.22 -3.35 1.43
C ILE A 30 -8.09 -2.53 0.78
N ILE A 31 -7.54 -3.04 -0.33
CA ILE A 31 -6.37 -2.59 -1.07
C ILE A 31 -6.71 -1.65 -2.25
N ASP A 32 -7.98 -1.38 -2.55
CA ASP A 32 -8.38 -0.47 -3.65
C ASP A 32 -8.39 1.01 -3.24
N ARG A 33 -7.81 1.35 -2.08
CA ARG A 33 -7.78 2.72 -1.52
C ARG A 33 -6.51 3.49 -1.85
N TYR A 34 -5.88 3.16 -2.98
CA TYR A 34 -4.76 3.94 -3.50
C TYR A 34 -5.24 4.97 -4.52
N LYS A 35 -4.48 6.05 -4.63
CA LYS A 35 -4.56 7.03 -5.72
C LYS A 35 -3.18 7.15 -6.32
N GLU A 36 -3.13 7.15 -7.65
CA GLU A 36 -1.93 7.41 -8.42
C GLU A 36 -2.03 8.77 -9.10
N VAL A 37 -0.90 9.47 -9.15
CA VAL A 37 -0.76 10.70 -9.91
C VAL A 37 0.59 10.66 -10.61
N LEU A 38 0.59 10.74 -11.94
CA LEU A 38 1.81 11.03 -12.69
C LEU A 38 2.15 12.51 -12.50
N ILE A 39 3.30 12.78 -11.89
CA ILE A 39 3.77 14.13 -11.55
C ILE A 39 4.61 14.71 -12.68
N ASP A 40 5.45 13.87 -13.29
CA ASP A 40 6.34 14.25 -14.38
C ASP A 40 6.46 13.06 -15.34
N GLN A 41 5.96 13.24 -16.56
CA GLN A 41 5.94 12.18 -17.56
C GLN A 41 7.32 11.92 -18.16
N ASP A 42 8.14 12.96 -18.33
CA ASP A 42 9.46 12.82 -18.94
C ASP A 42 10.44 12.14 -17.98
N ALA A 43 10.27 12.40 -16.67
CA ALA A 43 11.07 11.78 -15.62
C ALA A 43 10.47 10.49 -15.04
N ASN A 44 9.30 10.03 -15.51
CA ASN A 44 8.55 8.89 -14.95
C ASN A 44 8.34 9.00 -13.43
N HIS A 45 7.96 10.18 -12.95
CA HIS A 45 7.67 10.42 -11.54
C HIS A 45 6.20 10.14 -11.24
N TYR A 46 5.96 9.26 -10.28
CA TYR A 46 4.62 8.90 -9.83
C TYR A 46 4.49 9.12 -8.33
N ARG A 47 3.36 9.69 -7.92
CA ARG A 47 2.92 9.75 -6.53
C ARG A 47 1.84 8.73 -6.29
N VAL A 48 2.06 7.88 -5.30
CA VAL A 48 1.14 6.86 -4.83
C VAL A 48 0.72 7.20 -3.42
N THR A 49 -0.58 7.40 -3.21
CA THR A 49 -1.15 7.65 -1.89
C THR A 49 -2.10 6.53 -1.52
N TYR A 50 -1.90 5.88 -0.38
CA TYR A 50 -2.78 4.86 0.17
C TYR A 50 -3.44 5.34 1.46
N GLU A 51 -4.77 5.31 1.52
CA GLU A 51 -5.50 5.63 2.75
C GLU A 51 -5.93 4.39 3.53
N GLY A 52 -5.36 4.24 4.73
CA GLY A 52 -5.74 3.18 5.66
C GLY A 52 -7.14 3.36 6.27
N PRO A 53 -7.67 2.31 6.91
CA PRO A 53 -8.90 2.41 7.68
C PRO A 53 -8.72 3.32 8.90
N ARG A 54 -9.86 3.77 9.46
CA ARG A 54 -9.88 4.58 10.68
C ARG A 54 -9.92 3.67 11.89
N TRP A 55 -9.09 3.96 12.89
CA TRP A 55 -8.94 3.19 14.12
C TRP A 55 -9.20 4.03 15.36
N ILE A 56 -9.50 3.40 16.50
CA ILE A 56 -9.72 4.12 17.77
C ILE A 56 -8.38 4.59 18.37
N ASN A 57 -7.31 3.83 18.14
CA ASN A 57 -5.97 4.12 18.65
C ASN A 57 -4.98 4.25 17.50
N LYS A 58 -3.91 5.02 17.72
CA LYS A 58 -2.76 5.07 16.82
C LYS A 58 -2.08 3.69 16.80
N SER A 59 -1.96 3.09 15.62
CA SER A 59 -1.34 1.77 15.43
C SER A 59 -0.11 1.89 14.54
N ALA A 60 1.06 1.55 15.09
CA ALA A 60 2.30 1.49 14.32
C ALA A 60 2.23 0.41 13.23
N ALA A 61 1.53 -0.70 13.49
CA ALA A 61 1.33 -1.76 12.51
C ALA A 61 0.50 -1.25 11.30
N GLU A 62 -0.51 -0.43 11.54
CA GLU A 62 -1.32 0.16 10.46
C GLU A 62 -0.53 1.23 9.70
N ALA A 63 0.29 2.03 10.38
CA ALA A 63 1.20 2.97 9.73
C ALA A 63 2.21 2.26 8.81
N GLN A 64 2.81 1.14 9.27
CA GLN A 64 3.69 0.34 8.43
C GLN A 64 2.94 -0.31 7.27
N LYS A 65 1.71 -0.77 7.51
CA LYS A 65 0.90 -1.43 6.48
C LYS A 65 0.55 -0.50 5.32
N VAL A 66 0.19 0.76 5.59
CA VAL A 66 -0.10 1.72 4.51
C VAL A 66 1.16 2.12 3.73
N LEU A 67 2.33 2.15 4.39
CA LEU A 67 3.63 2.32 3.73
C LEU A 67 3.94 1.15 2.82
N ASP A 68 3.82 -0.08 3.32
CA ASP A 68 4.05 -1.30 2.54
C ASP A 68 3.10 -1.36 1.33
N TYR A 69 1.83 -0.99 1.49
CA TYR A 69 0.88 -0.96 0.36
C TYR A 69 1.16 0.15 -0.65
N SER A 70 1.63 1.31 -0.20
CA SER A 70 2.08 2.37 -1.12
C SER A 70 3.31 1.92 -1.90
N LEU A 71 4.26 1.26 -1.22
CA LEU A 71 5.47 0.72 -1.83
C LEU A 71 5.16 -0.42 -2.82
N LEU A 72 4.25 -1.32 -2.46
CA LEU A 72 3.74 -2.36 -3.34
C LEU A 72 3.15 -1.75 -4.61
N ARG A 73 2.31 -0.72 -4.47
CA ARG A 73 1.67 -0.11 -5.64
C ARG A 73 2.67 0.66 -6.52
N SER A 74 3.69 1.31 -5.93
CA SER A 74 4.81 1.85 -6.71
C SER A 74 5.53 0.76 -7.52
N ALA A 75 5.77 -0.42 -6.92
CA ALA A 75 6.41 -1.53 -7.61
C ALA A 75 5.55 -2.10 -8.74
N GLU A 76 4.24 -2.26 -8.52
CA GLU A 76 3.31 -2.69 -9.57
C GLU A 76 3.27 -1.71 -10.73
N LEU A 77 3.15 -0.42 -10.43
CA LEU A 77 3.10 0.61 -11.46
C LEU A 77 4.41 0.69 -12.25
N SER A 78 5.56 0.51 -11.60
CA SER A 78 6.86 0.37 -12.27
C SER A 78 6.86 -0.80 -13.25
N LEU A 79 6.39 -1.98 -12.82
CA LEU A 79 6.33 -3.18 -13.66
C LEU A 79 5.31 -3.07 -14.79
N GLU A 80 4.15 -2.47 -14.54
CA GLU A 80 3.10 -2.16 -15.54
C GLU A 80 3.62 -1.25 -16.66
N ASN A 81 4.64 -0.42 -16.37
CA ASN A 81 5.28 0.49 -17.32
C ASN A 81 6.64 -0.04 -17.84
N ASP A 82 6.93 -1.33 -17.68
CA ASP A 82 8.17 -1.99 -18.13
C ASP A 82 9.48 -1.45 -17.50
N PHE A 83 9.41 -0.92 -16.28
CA PHE A 83 10.58 -0.51 -15.49
C PHE A 83 10.87 -1.54 -14.38
N PRO A 84 12.05 -2.18 -14.38
CA PRO A 84 12.42 -3.19 -13.38
C PRO A 84 12.89 -2.62 -12.04
N PHE A 85 13.20 -1.31 -11.98
CA PHE A 85 13.66 -0.66 -10.76
C PHE A 85 12.91 0.64 -10.50
N PHE A 86 12.87 1.05 -9.24
CA PHE A 86 12.41 2.36 -8.84
C PHE A 86 13.15 2.89 -7.61
N VAL A 87 13.08 4.20 -7.42
CA VAL A 87 13.64 4.91 -6.26
C VAL A 87 12.56 5.74 -5.62
N ILE A 88 12.52 5.77 -4.28
CA ILE A 88 11.63 6.67 -3.53
C ILE A 88 12.28 8.04 -3.42
N LEU A 89 11.65 9.05 -4.03
CA LEU A 89 12.08 10.44 -3.99
C LEU A 89 11.68 11.12 -2.69
N SER A 90 10.43 10.92 -2.25
CA SER A 90 9.90 11.42 -0.98
C SER A 90 8.99 10.39 -0.31
N ASN A 91 8.91 10.48 1.01
CA ASN A 91 7.97 9.74 1.84
C ASN A 91 7.28 10.73 2.78
N ASP A 92 6.08 11.15 2.38
CA ASP A 92 5.26 12.12 3.10
C ASP A 92 4.14 11.42 3.88
N SER A 93 4.34 10.14 4.18
CA SER A 93 3.38 9.31 4.89
C SER A 93 3.20 9.79 6.33
N GLU A 94 1.98 9.69 6.82
CA GLU A 94 1.63 10.24 8.12
C GLU A 94 0.49 9.48 8.82
N THR A 95 0.25 9.84 10.07
CA THR A 95 -0.94 9.41 10.80
C THR A 95 -1.70 10.62 11.27
N ARG A 96 -2.92 10.79 10.75
CA ARG A 96 -3.81 11.90 11.09
C ARG A 96 -4.77 11.51 12.20
N GLU A 97 -4.95 12.40 13.16
CA GLU A 97 -6.08 12.35 14.09
C GLU A 97 -7.32 12.94 13.40
N ILE A 98 -8.46 12.29 13.59
CA ILE A 98 -9.74 12.65 13.00
C ILE A 98 -10.76 12.68 14.14
N ILE A 99 -11.41 13.82 14.30
CA ILE A 99 -12.55 13.98 15.21
C ILE A 99 -13.80 13.53 14.45
N ARG A 100 -14.68 12.76 15.11
CA ARG A 100 -15.95 12.34 14.52
C ARG A 100 -17.03 13.41 14.72
N ASP A 101 -17.73 13.72 13.64
CA ASP A 101 -18.97 14.52 13.67
C ASP A 101 -20.17 13.65 14.09
N ASP A 102 -20.08 13.05 15.27
CA ASP A 102 -21.23 12.42 15.93
C ASP A 102 -21.86 13.47 16.86
N PRO A 103 -23.20 13.65 16.88
CA PRO A 103 -23.84 14.53 17.86
C PRO A 103 -23.41 14.26 19.30
N ALA A 104 -23.13 13.00 19.66
CA ALA A 104 -22.60 12.61 20.97
C ALA A 104 -21.12 12.97 21.19
N CYS A 105 -20.39 13.28 20.12
CA CYS A 105 -18.99 13.73 20.12
C CYS A 105 -18.82 15.25 19.91
N ASN A 106 -19.91 15.95 19.56
CA ASN A 106 -19.97 17.39 19.29
C ASN A 106 -20.61 18.18 20.45
N LEU A 107 -20.53 17.65 21.67
CA LEU A 107 -21.02 18.32 22.87
C LEU A 107 -19.89 19.16 23.49
N ASP A 108 -20.12 20.47 23.64
CA ASP A 108 -19.14 21.44 24.16
C ASP A 108 -18.60 21.07 25.57
N ASP A 109 -19.43 20.40 26.38
CA ASP A 109 -19.16 20.02 27.78
C ASP A 109 -18.74 18.55 27.98
N MET A 110 -18.19 17.89 26.96
CA MET A 110 -17.63 16.55 27.16
C MET A 110 -16.36 16.56 28.02
N ASN A 111 -16.35 15.75 29.08
CA ASN A 111 -15.12 15.52 29.84
C ASN A 111 -14.02 14.91 28.92
N GLN A 112 -12.75 15.10 29.28
CA GLN A 112 -11.61 14.64 28.47
C GLN A 112 -11.61 13.14 28.14
N MET A 113 -12.13 12.29 29.04
CA MET A 113 -12.23 10.84 28.81
C MET A 113 -13.17 10.51 27.67
N TYR A 114 -14.29 11.22 27.55
CA TYR A 114 -15.24 11.02 26.46
C TYR A 114 -14.72 11.61 25.14
N LYS A 115 -14.02 12.76 25.17
CA LYS A 115 -13.33 13.30 23.98
C LYS A 115 -12.35 12.28 23.39
N LYS A 116 -11.55 11.60 24.23
CA LYS A 116 -10.65 10.52 23.78
C LYS A 116 -11.37 9.34 23.12
N LYS A 117 -12.57 8.99 23.57
CA LYS A 117 -13.38 7.91 22.95
C LYS A 117 -13.89 8.28 21.56
N CYS A 118 -13.96 9.57 21.23
CA CYS A 118 -14.39 10.07 19.93
C CYS A 118 -13.23 10.22 18.92
N LEU A 119 -11.98 10.23 19.38
CA LEU A 119 -10.81 10.31 18.52
C LEU A 119 -10.70 9.07 17.64
N ARG A 120 -10.39 9.29 16.37
CA ARG A 120 -10.03 8.25 15.42
C ARG A 120 -8.72 8.60 14.78
N TYR A 121 -7.95 7.59 14.41
CA TYR A 121 -6.67 7.75 13.73
C TYR A 121 -6.76 7.14 12.34
N LYS A 122 -6.17 7.79 11.35
CA LYS A 122 -6.03 7.28 9.99
C LYS A 122 -4.58 7.38 9.58
N SER A 123 -3.99 6.27 9.16
CA SER A 123 -2.67 6.27 8.54
C SER A 123 -2.80 6.45 7.03
N ILE A 124 -1.90 7.26 6.46
CA ILE A 124 -1.82 7.54 5.04
C ILE A 124 -0.40 7.22 4.60
N GLY A 125 -0.25 6.32 3.65
CA GLY A 125 1.00 6.12 2.93
C GLY A 125 1.04 7.09 1.76
N ASP A 126 2.15 7.79 1.55
CA ASP A 126 2.29 8.79 0.49
C ASP A 126 3.74 8.79 0.00
N LEU A 127 3.97 8.16 -1.16
CA LEU A 127 5.28 7.95 -1.72
C LEU A 127 5.36 8.57 -3.11
N THR A 128 6.38 9.40 -3.33
CA THR A 128 6.75 9.84 -4.67
C THR A 128 7.93 9.01 -5.13
N SER A 129 7.83 8.41 -6.31
CA SER A 129 8.80 7.47 -6.86
C SER A 129 9.22 7.86 -8.28
N VAL A 130 10.43 7.47 -8.68
CA VAL A 130 10.90 7.50 -10.06
C VAL A 130 11.19 6.09 -10.54
N PHE A 131 10.85 5.79 -11.80
CA PHE A 131 11.06 4.47 -12.40
C PHE A 131 12.27 4.47 -13.33
N LEU A 132 13.07 3.41 -13.24
CA LEU A 132 14.39 3.29 -13.87
C LEU A 132 14.49 1.99 -14.65
N LYS A 133 15.08 2.05 -15.85
CA LYS A 133 15.29 0.88 -16.71
C LYS A 133 16.47 0.04 -16.26
N ASP A 134 17.55 0.72 -15.92
CA ASP A 134 18.81 0.11 -15.56
C ASP A 134 19.03 0.20 -14.05
N PRO A 135 19.67 -0.81 -13.44
CA PRO A 135 20.08 -0.73 -12.05
C PRO A 135 21.17 0.34 -11.90
N LEU A 136 21.15 1.04 -10.77
CA LEU A 136 22.22 1.96 -10.37
C LEU A 136 23.21 1.25 -9.46
N GLU A 137 24.44 1.76 -9.43
CA GLU A 137 25.45 1.27 -8.50
C GLU A 137 25.03 1.56 -7.05
N VAL A 138 25.18 0.57 -6.19
CA VAL A 138 24.79 0.65 -4.78
C VAL A 138 25.92 0.23 -3.87
N ASP A 139 25.91 0.77 -2.66
CA ASP A 139 26.85 0.44 -1.60
C ASP A 139 26.78 -1.06 -1.28
N VAL A 140 27.95 -1.70 -1.22
CA VAL A 140 28.08 -3.15 -1.04
C VAL A 140 27.33 -3.60 0.22
N GLY A 141 26.41 -4.55 0.05
CA GLY A 141 25.59 -5.09 1.14
C GLY A 141 24.37 -4.25 1.51
N THR A 142 24.12 -3.17 0.77
CA THR A 142 22.93 -2.32 0.94
C THR A 142 22.21 -2.17 -0.41
N ASN A 143 21.19 -1.31 -0.43
CA ASN A 143 20.55 -0.86 -1.65
C ASN A 143 20.66 0.66 -1.83
N ILE A 144 21.62 1.31 -1.16
CA ILE A 144 21.80 2.76 -1.20
C ILE A 144 22.66 3.12 -2.40
N ILE A 145 22.19 4.03 -3.24
CA ILE A 145 22.85 4.44 -4.47
C ILE A 145 24.08 5.30 -4.14
N THR A 146 25.21 5.01 -4.81
CA THR A 146 26.52 5.60 -4.49
C THR A 146 26.86 6.88 -5.25
N ASP A 147 26.22 7.13 -6.39
CA ASP A 147 26.53 8.27 -7.24
C ASP A 147 25.32 8.71 -8.09
N GLY A 148 25.40 9.91 -8.65
CA GLY A 148 24.44 10.47 -9.60
C GLY A 148 23.27 11.18 -8.95
N ALA A 149 22.22 11.42 -9.75
CA ALA A 149 21.06 12.23 -9.34
C ALA A 149 20.26 11.67 -8.15
N TYR A 150 20.46 10.39 -7.82
CA TYR A 150 19.75 9.68 -6.75
C TYR A 150 20.68 9.17 -5.66
N GLU A 151 21.90 9.72 -5.56
CA GLU A 151 22.86 9.40 -4.50
C GLU A 151 22.19 9.44 -3.10
N GLY A 152 22.50 8.46 -2.26
CA GLY A 152 21.96 8.34 -0.91
C GLY A 152 20.51 7.84 -0.83
N LYS A 153 19.85 7.58 -1.97
CA LYS A 153 18.51 6.98 -1.99
C LYS A 153 18.58 5.47 -2.14
N ALA A 154 17.54 4.80 -1.65
CA ALA A 154 17.38 3.36 -1.80
C ALA A 154 16.88 3.00 -3.21
N LEU A 155 17.61 2.13 -3.91
CA LEU A 155 17.18 1.46 -5.13
C LEU A 155 16.32 0.24 -4.76
N PHE A 156 15.16 0.13 -5.40
CA PHE A 156 14.25 -0.99 -5.21
C PHE A 156 14.11 -1.77 -6.52
N ALA A 157 14.30 -3.08 -6.44
CA ALA A 157 13.90 -3.98 -7.53
C ALA A 157 12.40 -4.22 -7.45
N SER A 158 11.66 -3.83 -8.49
CA SER A 158 10.19 -3.80 -8.49
C SER A 158 9.60 -5.19 -8.24
N LEU A 159 10.13 -6.22 -8.89
CA LEU A 159 9.67 -7.59 -8.68
C LEU A 159 9.88 -8.08 -7.25
N ASN A 160 11.05 -7.79 -6.66
CA ASN A 160 11.35 -8.21 -5.28
C ASN A 160 10.40 -7.55 -4.27
N VAL A 161 10.15 -6.25 -4.42
CA VAL A 161 9.20 -5.52 -3.58
C VAL A 161 7.80 -6.12 -3.71
N TYR A 162 7.35 -6.34 -4.95
CA TYR A 162 6.06 -6.95 -5.24
C TYR A 162 5.90 -8.30 -4.54
N GLU A 163 6.86 -9.21 -4.70
CA GLU A 163 6.81 -10.53 -4.11
C GLU A 163 6.83 -10.51 -2.58
N VAL A 164 7.76 -9.75 -1.99
CA VAL A 164 7.95 -9.72 -0.53
C VAL A 164 6.69 -9.18 0.15
N ILE A 165 6.13 -8.08 -0.34
CA ILE A 165 4.97 -7.45 0.28
C ILE A 165 3.69 -8.26 0.02
N SER A 166 3.52 -8.79 -1.21
CA SER A 166 2.37 -9.64 -1.52
C SER A 166 2.35 -10.90 -0.65
N ARG A 167 3.51 -11.55 -0.43
CA ARG A 167 3.62 -12.70 0.47
C ARG A 167 3.37 -12.31 1.92
N ARG A 168 3.95 -11.21 2.40
CA ARG A 168 3.77 -10.72 3.79
C ARG A 168 2.31 -10.55 4.17
N TYR A 169 1.48 -10.07 3.24
CA TYR A 169 0.06 -9.80 3.49
C TYR A 169 -0.90 -10.83 2.88
N ASN A 170 -0.38 -11.95 2.37
CA ASN A 170 -1.15 -13.00 1.71
C ASN A 170 -2.10 -12.45 0.63
N LEU A 171 -1.56 -11.60 -0.24
CA LEU A 171 -2.30 -10.99 -1.33
C LEU A 171 -2.29 -11.95 -2.53
N ASP A 172 -3.43 -12.57 -2.83
CA ASP A 172 -3.59 -13.34 -4.07
C ASP A 172 -3.75 -12.38 -5.26
N ARG A 173 -2.62 -12.00 -5.86
CA ARG A 173 -2.55 -11.18 -7.07
C ARG A 173 -2.10 -12.00 -8.28
N SER A 174 -2.54 -13.25 -8.37
CA SER A 174 -2.28 -14.19 -9.47
C SER A 174 -2.56 -13.65 -10.90
N LYS A 175 -3.28 -12.53 -11.04
CA LYS A 175 -3.48 -11.82 -12.31
C LYS A 175 -2.28 -10.99 -12.82
N TYR A 176 -1.32 -10.64 -11.97
CA TYR A 176 -0.15 -9.84 -12.35
C TYR A 176 1.12 -10.68 -12.36
N ARG A 177 1.07 -11.83 -13.06
CA ARG A 177 2.30 -12.53 -13.46
C ARG A 177 3.00 -11.69 -14.52
N PHE A 178 3.71 -10.65 -14.09
CA PHE A 178 4.73 -10.00 -14.89
C PHE A 178 5.66 -11.10 -15.38
N GLN A 179 5.73 -11.27 -16.70
CA GLN A 179 6.21 -12.48 -17.36
C GLN A 179 7.48 -13.05 -16.73
N GLU A 180 7.32 -14.21 -16.09
CA GLU A 180 8.36 -15.11 -15.59
C GLU A 180 9.11 -15.80 -16.76
N GLN A 181 9.34 -15.05 -17.85
CA GLN A 181 10.05 -15.49 -19.06
C GLN A 181 11.04 -14.43 -19.52
N ARG A 182 11.98 -14.07 -18.64
CA ARG A 182 13.34 -13.73 -19.07
C ARG A 182 14.32 -14.58 -18.29
N SER A 183 14.42 -15.83 -18.75
CA SER A 183 15.62 -16.70 -18.68
C SER A 183 16.71 -16.22 -17.71
N VAL A 184 16.64 -16.70 -16.47
CA VAL A 184 17.84 -16.82 -15.63
C VAL A 184 18.75 -17.81 -16.35
N PRO A 185 20.01 -17.48 -16.68
CA PRO A 185 20.92 -18.48 -17.21
C PRO A 185 21.27 -19.48 -16.09
N ASP A 186 21.20 -20.77 -16.40
CA ASP A 186 21.30 -21.94 -15.51
C ASP A 186 22.58 -22.08 -14.64
N HIS A 187 23.42 -21.06 -14.51
CA HIS A 187 24.71 -21.15 -13.81
C HIS A 187 24.76 -20.49 -12.42
N MET A 188 23.65 -19.97 -11.87
CA MET A 188 23.61 -19.47 -10.49
C MET A 188 22.85 -20.36 -9.50
N SER A 189 22.37 -21.54 -9.93
CA SER A 189 21.89 -22.58 -9.02
C SER A 189 23.06 -23.48 -8.57
N ALA A 190 23.91 -22.95 -7.71
CA ALA A 190 24.84 -23.76 -6.91
C ALA A 190 24.57 -23.51 -5.43
N SER A 191 23.61 -24.28 -4.89
CA SER A 191 23.48 -24.46 -3.44
C SER A 191 24.56 -25.42 -2.97
N ASP A 192 25.64 -24.88 -2.41
CA ASP A 192 26.69 -25.66 -1.79
C ASP A 192 26.22 -26.15 -0.40
N SER A 193 25.65 -27.36 -0.37
CA SER A 193 25.19 -28.03 0.85
C SER A 193 26.37 -28.72 1.55
N SER A 194 27.27 -27.95 2.16
CA SER A 194 28.38 -28.54 2.91
C SER A 194 28.97 -27.65 4.03
N ARG A 195 28.14 -26.97 4.82
CA ARG A 195 28.57 -26.41 6.12
C ARG A 195 27.53 -26.60 7.21
N GLN A 196 27.35 -27.86 7.60
CA GLN A 196 26.73 -28.22 8.88
C GLN A 196 27.83 -28.82 9.78
N SER A 197 28.62 -27.94 10.40
CA SER A 197 29.60 -28.33 11.42
C SER A 197 28.84 -28.68 12.70
N HIS A 198 28.67 -29.98 12.92
CA HIS A 198 28.21 -30.56 14.16
C HIS A 198 29.20 -30.24 15.28
N VAL A 199 28.76 -29.46 16.26
CA VAL A 199 29.33 -29.48 17.61
C VAL A 199 29.13 -30.91 18.13
N ARG A 200 30.24 -31.60 18.43
CA ARG A 200 30.24 -32.85 19.22
C ARG A 200 31.26 -32.72 20.34
N ASP A 201 30.75 -33.03 21.51
CA ASP A 201 31.41 -33.09 22.81
C ASP A 201 32.61 -34.05 22.78
N VAL A 202 33.71 -33.63 23.40
CA VAL A 202 34.89 -34.46 23.69
C VAL A 202 34.77 -34.96 25.13
N PRO A 203 34.70 -36.28 25.38
CA PRO A 203 34.93 -36.82 26.72
C PRO A 203 36.42 -37.10 26.96
N PRO A 204 36.88 -37.13 28.23
CA PRO A 204 38.30 -37.27 28.56
C PRO A 204 38.78 -38.72 28.39
N SER A 205 39.96 -38.88 27.80
CA SER A 205 40.67 -40.16 27.70
C SER A 205 41.83 -40.18 28.68
N ASN A 206 41.71 -41.03 29.70
CA ASN A 206 42.80 -41.45 30.60
C ASN A 206 43.65 -42.56 29.95
N ASN A 207 44.97 -42.44 30.19
CA ASN A 207 46.01 -43.49 30.36
C ASN A 207 46.49 -44.31 29.15
N ASN A 208 47.77 -44.09 28.79
CA ASN A 208 48.88 -44.94 29.23
C ASN A 208 50.17 -44.12 29.37
#